data_AF-A0A6M2EFP4-F1
#
_entry.id   AF-A0A6M2EFP4-F1
#
_cell.length_a   1.000
_cell.length_b   1.000
_cell.length_c   1.000
_cell.angle_alpha   90.00
_cell.angle_beta   90.00
_cell.angle_gamma   90.00
#
_symmetry.space_group_name_H-M   'P 1'
#
loop_
_entity.id
_entity.type
_entity.pdbx_description
1 polymer ?
#
loop_
_entity_poly.entity_id
_entity_poly.type
_entity_poly.pdbx_seq_one_letter_code
_entity_poly.pdbx_strand_id
1 'polypeptide(L)'
;MPHHHRPFMKGKLYIHFNVEFPESGTLTPEQCRTLETILPPRQSKNLSEMELDNCEETIMHDVNIEEEKRQKQQQRQQQEAYDEDDDEEESPMPRVQCAQQ
;
A
#
# COMPACT_ATOMS: atom_id res chain seq x y z
N MET A 1 -22.13 4.31 -23.62
CA MET A 1 -22.75 3.16 -24.34
C MET A 1 -24.15 2.92 -23.80
N PRO A 2 -25.15 2.60 -24.65
CA PRO A 2 -26.48 2.24 -24.20
C PRO A 2 -26.47 0.90 -23.45
N HIS A 3 -27.35 0.75 -22.45
CA HIS A 3 -27.58 -0.54 -21.83
C HIS A 3 -28.26 -1.49 -22.81
N HIS A 4 -27.81 -2.75 -22.83
CA HIS A 4 -28.44 -3.80 -23.64
C HIS A 4 -29.95 -3.89 -23.33
N HIS A 5 -30.79 -3.98 -24.35
CA HIS A 5 -32.27 -3.91 -24.28
C HIS A 5 -32.87 -2.58 -23.79
N ARG A 6 -32.08 -1.55 -23.50
CA ARG A 6 -32.56 -0.23 -23.05
C ARG A 6 -31.85 0.89 -23.81
N PRO A 7 -32.23 1.16 -25.07
CA PRO A 7 -31.50 2.07 -25.96
C PRO A 7 -31.41 3.52 -25.45
N PHE A 8 -32.37 3.94 -24.60
CA PHE A 8 -32.38 5.28 -24.01
C PHE A 8 -31.58 5.39 -22.69
N MET A 9 -31.19 4.28 -22.06
CA MET A 9 -30.39 4.31 -20.84
C MET A 9 -28.91 4.29 -21.20
N LYS A 10 -28.22 5.41 -20.91
CA LYS A 10 -26.78 5.54 -21.14
C LYS A 10 -25.99 5.07 -19.90
N GLY A 11 -24.91 4.34 -20.13
CA GLY A 11 -23.94 4.00 -19.10
C GLY A 11 -23.12 5.21 -18.64
N LYS A 12 -22.27 4.98 -17.64
CA LYS A 12 -21.39 6.00 -17.06
C LYS A 12 -20.03 6.03 -17.77
N LEU A 13 -19.48 7.22 -17.96
CA LEU A 13 -18.09 7.42 -18.35
C LEU A 13 -17.27 7.61 -17.07
N TYR A 14 -16.19 6.86 -16.92
CA TYR A 14 -15.23 7.03 -15.86
C TYR A 14 -13.95 7.61 -16.44
N ILE A 15 -13.49 8.71 -15.88
CA ILE A 15 -12.22 9.34 -16.24
C ILE A 15 -11.25 9.02 -15.11
N HIS A 16 -10.22 8.27 -15.43
CA HIS A 16 -9.13 8.00 -14.50
C HIS A 16 -7.99 8.97 -14.80
N PHE A 17 -7.71 9.86 -13.86
CA PHE A 17 -6.60 10.79 -13.97
C PHE A 17 -5.32 10.09 -13.50
N ASN A 18 -4.27 10.19 -14.31
CA ASN A 18 -2.92 9.91 -13.86
C ASN A 18 -2.24 11.25 -13.61
N VAL A 19 -1.72 11.46 -12.40
CA VAL A 19 -1.10 12.72 -12.01
C VAL A 19 0.41 12.56 -12.11
N GLU A 20 1.02 13.32 -13.02
CA GLU A 20 2.47 13.39 -13.14
C GLU A 20 3.00 14.46 -12.17
N PHE A 21 3.84 14.03 -11.24
CA PHE A 21 4.53 14.93 -10.32
C PHE A 21 5.77 15.53 -10.98
N PRO A 22 6.18 16.75 -10.58
CA PRO A 22 7.45 17.32 -11.02
C PRO A 22 8.65 16.43 -10.65
N GLU A 23 9.71 16.50 -11.45
CA GLU A 23 10.96 15.79 -11.17
C GLU A 23 11.61 16.27 -9.86
N SER A 24 12.40 15.39 -9.24
CA SER A 24 13.18 15.71 -8.05
C SER A 24 14.09 16.93 -8.29
N GLY A 25 14.07 17.89 -7.37
CA GLY A 25 14.89 19.11 -7.46
C GLY A 25 14.30 20.24 -8.31
N THR A 26 13.13 20.05 -8.93
CA THR A 26 12.42 21.13 -9.66
C THR A 26 11.94 22.26 -8.74
N LEU A 27 11.55 21.92 -7.51
CA LEU A 27 11.07 22.86 -6.51
C LEU A 27 12.23 23.37 -5.64
N THR A 28 12.35 24.69 -5.53
CA THR A 28 13.33 25.31 -4.64
C THR A 28 12.89 25.19 -3.17
N PRO A 29 13.82 25.29 -2.19
CA PRO A 29 13.46 25.24 -0.77
C PRO A 29 12.45 26.32 -0.36
N GLU A 30 12.46 27.48 -1.03
CA GLU A 30 11.51 28.56 -0.77
C GLU A 30 10.09 28.23 -1.29
N GLN A 31 10.01 27.62 -2.48
CA GLN A 31 8.74 27.14 -3.03
C GLN A 31 8.16 26.03 -2.15
N CYS A 32 9.00 25.12 -1.64
CA CYS A 32 8.57 24.09 -0.69
C CYS A 32 7.97 24.70 0.58
N ARG A 33 8.61 25.73 1.17
CA ARG A 33 8.05 26.45 2.34
C ARG A 33 6.72 27.11 2.01
N THR A 34 6.58 27.67 0.81
CA THR A 34 5.32 28.27 0.37
C THR A 34 4.22 27.21 0.27
N LEU A 35 4.51 26.04 -0.30
CA LEU A 35 3.56 24.92 -0.38
C LEU A 35 3.07 24.47 0.99
N GLU A 36 3.90 24.49 2.03
CA GLU A 36 3.49 24.15 3.40
C GLU A 36 2.42 25.09 3.96
N THR A 37 2.35 26.33 3.47
CA THR A 37 1.32 27.29 3.89
C THR A 37 0.01 27.16 3.11
N ILE A 38 0.07 26.55 1.93
CA ILE A 38 -1.08 26.39 1.02
C ILE A 38 -1.75 25.02 1.22
N LEU A 39 -0.94 23.99 1.44
CA LEU A 39 -1.43 22.62 1.61
C LEU A 39 -2.00 22.42 3.03
N PRO A 40 -2.89 21.42 3.22
CA PRO A 40 -3.38 21.05 4.53
C PRO A 40 -2.22 20.79 5.52
N PRO A 41 -2.42 21.07 6.83
CA PRO A 41 -1.38 20.86 7.84
C PRO A 41 -0.81 19.44 7.78
N ARG A 42 0.51 19.34 7.95
CA ARG A 42 1.21 18.05 8.03
C ARG A 42 0.56 17.20 9.13
N GLN A 43 0.21 15.97 8.80
CA GLN A 43 -0.24 15.01 9.80
C GLN A 43 0.90 14.78 10.80
N SER A 44 0.65 15.09 12.07
CA SER A 44 1.61 14.81 13.13
C SER A 44 1.78 13.29 13.26
N LYS A 45 3.00 12.81 13.06
CA LYS A 45 3.38 11.46 13.51
C LYS A 45 3.44 11.50 15.03
N ASN A 46 2.30 11.30 15.68
CA ASN A 46 2.24 11.13 17.12
C ASN A 46 2.73 9.71 17.43
N LEU A 47 4.05 9.52 17.36
CA LEU A 47 4.70 8.29 17.80
C LEU A 47 4.93 8.41 19.31
N SER A 48 4.56 7.37 20.04
CA SER A 48 4.91 7.22 21.45
C SER A 48 6.41 6.98 21.62
N GLU A 49 6.93 7.26 22.82
CA GLU A 49 8.34 7.03 23.17
C GLU A 49 8.76 5.56 22.96
N MET A 50 7.86 4.62 23.30
CA MET A 50 8.06 3.18 23.05
C MET A 50 8.13 2.83 21.54
N GLU A 51 7.41 3.56 20.68
CA GLU A 51 7.49 3.36 19.23
C GLU A 51 8.77 3.97 18.65
N LEU A 52 9.26 5.07 19.23
CA LEU A 52 10.51 5.72 18.82
C LEU A 52 11.75 4.89 19.16
N ASP A 53 11.76 4.21 20.31
CA ASP A 53 12.85 3.29 20.70
C ASP A 53 13.04 2.14 19.70
N ASN A 54 11.97 1.76 19.00
CA ASN A 54 11.98 0.71 17.97
C ASN A 54 12.18 1.26 16.55
N CYS A 55 12.41 2.56 16.37
CA CYS A 55 12.63 3.16 15.05
C CYS A 55 14.12 3.20 14.70
N GLU A 56 14.46 2.77 13.47
CA GLU A 56 15.80 2.91 12.91
C GLU A 56 15.85 4.05 11.88
N GLU A 57 16.91 4.87 11.94
CA GLU A 57 17.16 5.89 10.93
C GLU A 57 17.45 5.21 9.58
N THR A 58 16.70 5.59 8.55
CA THR A 58 16.79 4.98 7.21
C THR A 58 16.89 6.07 6.15
N ILE A 59 17.65 5.78 5.10
CA ILE A 59 17.79 6.63 3.92
C ILE A 59 16.89 6.09 2.81
N MET A 60 16.17 6.97 2.13
CA MET A 60 15.38 6.60 0.95
C MET A 60 16.28 6.42 -0.26
N HIS A 61 16.03 5.37 -1.05
CA HIS A 61 16.72 5.10 -2.30
C HIS A 61 15.73 5.14 -3.46
N ASP A 62 16.21 5.55 -4.64
CA ASP A 62 15.42 5.51 -5.85
C ASP A 62 15.16 4.06 -6.25
N VAL A 63 13.90 3.73 -6.53
CA VAL A 63 13.46 2.39 -6.92
C VAL A 63 12.79 2.42 -8.28
N ASN A 64 13.09 1.42 -9.12
CA ASN A 64 12.34 1.19 -10.34
C ASN A 64 11.08 0.37 -10.01
N ILE A 65 9.93 1.04 -10.00
CA ILE A 65 8.64 0.46 -9.62
C ILE A 65 8.24 -0.70 -10.54
N GLU A 66 8.56 -0.65 -11.84
CA GLU A 66 8.22 -1.73 -12.77
C GLU A 66 9.03 -2.99 -12.48
N GLU A 67 10.33 -2.81 -12.23
CA GLU A 67 11.23 -3.91 -11.92
C GLU A 67 10.90 -4.55 -10.57
N GLU A 68 10.64 -3.74 -9.54
CA GLU A 68 10.20 -4.20 -8.22
C GLU A 68 8.89 -4.99 -8.30
N LYS A 69 7.90 -4.51 -9.07
CA LYS A 69 6.64 -5.24 -9.27
C LYS A 69 6.87 -6.59 -9.94
N ARG A 70 7.75 -6.65 -10.95
CA ARG A 70 8.10 -7.89 -11.65
C ARG A 70 8.80 -8.89 -10.72
N GLN A 71 9.78 -8.42 -9.95
CA GLN A 71 10.48 -9.26 -8.97
C GLN A 71 9.51 -9.81 -7.91
N LYS A 72 8.62 -8.96 -7.39
CA LYS A 72 7.60 -9.36 -6.41
C LYS A 72 6.61 -10.39 -6.98
N GLN A 73 6.26 -10.29 -8.26
CA GLN A 73 5.40 -11.27 -8.91
C GLN A 73 6.10 -12.63 -9.09
N GLN A 74 7.39 -12.63 -9.43
CA GLN A 74 8.19 -13.88 -9.52
C GLN A 74 8.40 -14.54 -8.15
N GLN A 75 8.58 -13.76 -7.08
CA GLN A 75 8.66 -14.30 -5.72
C GLN A 75 7.34 -14.95 -5.29
N ARG A 76 6.19 -14.34 -5.61
CA ARG A 76 4.87 -14.94 -5.34
C ARG A 76 4.69 -16.27 -6.08
N GLN A 77 5.07 -16.34 -7.35
CA GLN A 77 4.98 -17.59 -8.12
C GLN A 77 5.90 -18.71 -7.58
N GLN A 78 7.01 -18.35 -6.93
CA GLN A 78 7.91 -19.33 -6.30
C GLN A 78 7.45 -19.78 -4.91
N GLN A 79 6.61 -18.99 -4.22
CA GLN A 79 6.06 -19.36 -2.91
C GLN A 79 4.87 -20.33 -3.01
N GLU A 80 4.22 -20.44 -4.17
CA GLU A 80 3.10 -21.38 -4.38
C GLU A 80 3.54 -22.86 -4.35
N ALA A 81 4.84 -23.16 -4.32
CA ALA A 81 5.35 -24.53 -4.17
C ALA A 81 5.32 -25.07 -2.73
N TYR A 82 4.91 -24.27 -1.74
CA TYR A 82 4.86 -24.64 -0.32
C TYR A 82 3.46 -24.46 0.32
N ASP A 83 2.42 -24.16 -0.48
CA ASP A 83 1.03 -23.91 -0.04
C ASP A 83 0.04 -24.99 -0.58
N GLU A 84 0.53 -26.18 -0.95
CA GLU A 84 -0.29 -27.31 -1.45
C GLU A 84 -0.52 -28.44 -0.41
N ASP A 85 -0.31 -28.20 0.88
CA ASP A 85 -0.54 -29.19 1.97
C ASP A 85 -1.42 -28.61 3.11
N ASP A 86 -2.56 -27.98 2.81
CA ASP A 86 -3.61 -27.73 3.81
C ASP A 86 -5.02 -28.03 3.23
N ASP A 87 -5.12 -29.19 2.58
CA ASP A 87 -6.39 -29.91 2.42
C ASP A 87 -6.58 -30.85 3.62
N GLU A 88 -7.06 -30.34 4.77
CA GLU A 88 -7.79 -31.19 5.72
C GLU A 88 -8.74 -30.37 6.62
N GLU A 89 -10.00 -30.32 6.18
CA GLU A 89 -11.16 -30.61 7.04
C GLU A 89 -11.22 -29.90 8.42
N GLU A 90 -11.93 -28.76 8.43
CA GLU A 90 -12.94 -28.40 9.44
C GLU A 90 -12.87 -29.16 10.79
N SER A 91 -11.99 -28.72 11.70
CA SER A 91 -12.07 -29.12 13.12
C SER A 91 -11.57 -28.02 14.06
N PRO A 92 -12.39 -27.57 15.04
CA PRO A 92 -11.99 -26.51 15.97
C PRO A 92 -10.96 -27.04 16.97
N MET A 93 -9.71 -26.58 16.87
CA MET A 93 -8.65 -26.94 17.82
C MET A 93 -9.07 -26.64 19.28
N PRO A 94 -9.03 -27.63 20.19
CA PRO A 94 -9.34 -27.41 21.59
C PRO A 94 -8.20 -26.65 22.28
N ARG A 95 -8.55 -25.52 22.90
CA ARG A 95 -7.63 -24.62 23.60
C ARG A 95 -7.06 -25.33 24.84
N VAL A 96 -5.75 -25.53 24.89
CA VAL A 96 -5.04 -26.07 26.06
C VAL A 96 -5.04 -25.01 27.16
N GLN A 97 -5.69 -25.29 28.29
CA GLN A 97 -5.61 -24.46 29.51
C GLN A 97 -4.50 -24.99 30.42
N CYS A 98 -3.50 -24.15 30.69
CA CYS A 98 -2.50 -24.38 31.73
C CYS A 98 -3.17 -24.33 33.12
N ALA A 99 -2.90 -25.32 33.96
CA ALA A 99 -3.06 -25.21 35.40
C ALA A 99 -1.68 -25.39 36.06
N GLN A 100 -1.26 -24.37 36.80
CA GLN A 100 -0.05 -24.35 37.63
C GLN A 100 -0.19 -25.30 38.82
N GLN A 101 0.94 -25.84 39.28
CA GLN A 101 1.31 -25.93 40.69
C GLN A 101 2.83 -25.97 40.83
#